data_AF-A0A9P0D2E8-F1
#
_entry.id   AF-A0A9P0D2E8-F1
#
_cell.length_a   1.000
_cell.length_b   1.000
_cell.length_c   1.000
_cell.angle_alpha   90.00
_cell.angle_beta   90.00
_cell.angle_gamma   90.00
#
_symmetry.space_group_name_H-M   'P 1'
#
loop_
_entity.id
_entity.type
_entity.pdbx_description
1 polymer ?
#
loop_
_entity_poly.entity_id
_entity_poly.type
_entity_poly.pdbx_seq_one_letter_code
_entity_poly.pdbx_strand_id
1 'polypeptide(L)'
;MITVQFSIWCNTVAEFPTKVREMGCNLTCAGFSLYQSILKECKIIKITIYANLGMSLLTSISFMPFIGDEAHFNLPEFLVEKYNPYGKGFIRVVNYSFIPLFGYTLLVPLFFCTHYVSHIKFQIMLLNGFLKKINEEGSILDGRYQKIVSKKLKLCVQLHNRIKRILEEVMVINNPLGILMIFVSTLLFVSAAYFIISNISTRSNFRMYLVLLAWSLIAVTFCTTAQRLTDQVSVPIT
;
A
#
# COMPACT_ATOMS: atom_id res chain seq x y z
N MET A 1 -14.64 -0.94 -16.92
CA MET A 1 -13.42 -1.61 -16.38
C MET A 1 -13.09 -1.11 -14.97
N ILE A 2 -13.01 0.20 -14.73
CA ILE A 2 -12.72 0.79 -13.40
C ILE A 2 -13.76 0.42 -12.34
N THR A 3 -15.05 0.43 -12.68
CA THR A 3 -16.15 0.05 -11.77
C THR A 3 -16.12 -1.42 -11.36
N VAL A 4 -15.72 -2.31 -12.28
CA VAL A 4 -15.56 -3.75 -12.01
C VAL A 4 -14.34 -4.00 -11.12
N GLN A 5 -13.21 -3.34 -11.38
CA GLN A 5 -12.04 -3.43 -10.51
C GLN A 5 -12.30 -2.82 -9.13
N PHE A 6 -13.06 -1.72 -9.05
CA PHE A 6 -13.47 -1.12 -7.79
C PHE A 6 -14.41 -2.03 -7.00
N SER A 7 -15.36 -2.71 -7.66
CA SER A 7 -16.26 -3.68 -7.01
C SER A 7 -15.51 -4.92 -6.52
N ILE A 8 -14.61 -5.48 -7.34
CA ILE A 8 -13.73 -6.59 -6.93
C ILE A 8 -12.86 -6.16 -5.75
N TRP A 9 -12.34 -4.93 -5.79
CA TRP A 9 -11.55 -4.37 -4.71
C TRP A 9 -12.37 -4.17 -3.44
N CYS A 10 -13.58 -3.61 -3.49
CA CYS A 10 -14.46 -3.47 -2.33
C CYS A 10 -14.78 -4.82 -1.67
N ASN A 11 -15.09 -5.84 -2.48
CA ASN A 11 -15.37 -7.18 -1.98
C ASN A 11 -14.12 -7.83 -1.36
N THR A 12 -12.96 -7.67 -2.00
CA THR A 12 -11.69 -8.15 -1.47
C THR A 12 -11.36 -7.44 -0.16
N VAL A 13 -11.44 -6.12 -0.11
CA VAL A 13 -11.18 -5.30 1.08
C VAL A 13 -12.08 -5.68 2.25
N ALA A 14 -13.33 -6.07 2.00
CA ALA A 14 -14.26 -6.48 3.05
C ALA A 14 -13.93 -7.88 3.63
N GLU A 15 -13.59 -8.85 2.78
CA GLU A 15 -13.37 -10.25 3.22
C GLU A 15 -11.94 -10.54 3.68
N PHE A 16 -10.97 -9.75 3.27
CA PHE A 16 -9.57 -10.12 3.45
C PHE A 16 -9.01 -9.83 4.86
N PRO A 17 -9.45 -8.82 5.63
CA PRO A 17 -9.03 -8.64 7.02
C PRO A 17 -9.33 -9.85 7.91
N THR A 18 -10.46 -10.54 7.67
CA THR A 18 -10.80 -11.77 8.41
C THR A 18 -9.88 -12.92 8.00
N LYS A 19 -9.65 -13.16 6.70
CA LYS A 19 -8.68 -14.16 6.22
C LYS A 19 -7.26 -13.92 6.74
N VAL A 20 -6.84 -12.65 6.84
CA VAL A 20 -5.54 -12.27 7.39
C VAL A 20 -5.46 -12.51 8.88
N ARG A 21 -6.51 -12.19 9.63
CA ARG A 21 -6.58 -12.44 11.08
C ARG A 21 -6.55 -13.95 11.38
N GLU A 22 -7.18 -14.77 10.55
CA GLU A 22 -7.14 -16.23 10.65
C GLU A 22 -5.77 -16.85 10.32
N MET A 23 -4.87 -16.09 9.70
CA MET A 23 -3.47 -16.49 9.50
C MET A 23 -2.58 -16.16 10.70
N GLY A 24 -3.04 -15.34 11.64
CA GLY A 24 -2.23 -14.84 12.74
C GLY A 24 -1.71 -15.96 13.64
N CYS A 25 -0.45 -16.36 13.47
CA CYS A 25 0.24 -17.12 14.51
C CYS A 25 0.49 -16.23 15.73
N ASN A 26 0.40 -16.81 16.93
CA ASN A 26 0.56 -16.06 18.16
C ASN A 26 2.02 -15.55 18.29
N LEU A 27 2.20 -14.23 18.26
CA LEU A 27 3.50 -13.55 18.25
C LEU A 27 4.38 -13.90 19.46
N THR A 28 3.76 -14.30 20.57
CA THR A 28 4.43 -14.67 21.82
C THR A 28 5.34 -15.90 21.69
N CYS A 29 5.09 -16.76 20.70
CA CYS A 29 5.88 -17.97 20.48
C CYS A 29 7.24 -17.70 19.81
N ALA A 30 7.44 -16.53 19.20
CA ALA A 30 8.58 -16.23 18.34
C ALA A 30 9.87 -15.84 19.07
N GLY A 31 9.81 -15.62 20.39
CA GLY A 31 10.94 -15.12 21.19
C GLY A 31 11.05 -13.60 21.17
N PHE A 32 11.70 -13.04 22.20
CA PHE A 32 11.72 -11.59 22.45
C PHE A 32 12.42 -10.78 21.35
N SER A 33 13.52 -11.29 20.81
CA SER A 33 14.29 -10.61 19.74
C SER A 33 13.48 -10.44 18.45
N LEU A 34 12.79 -11.50 18.02
CA LEU A 34 11.95 -11.47 16.82
C LEU A 34 10.72 -10.58 17.00
N TYR A 35 10.11 -10.62 18.19
CA TYR A 35 9.01 -9.72 18.55
C TYR A 35 9.42 -8.24 18.45
N GLN A 36 10.58 -7.87 19.00
CA GLN A 36 11.12 -6.51 18.90
C GLN A 36 11.41 -6.09 17.45
N SER A 37 11.92 -7.01 16.64
CA SER A 37 12.15 -6.77 15.20
C SER A 37 10.84 -6.46 14.46
N ILE A 38 9.79 -7.25 14.68
CA ILE A 38 8.46 -7.03 14.10
C ILE A 38 7.88 -5.68 14.55
N LEU A 39 7.98 -5.34 15.85
CA LEU A 39 7.50 -4.06 16.37
C LEU A 39 8.20 -2.86 15.72
N LYS A 40 9.52 -2.94 15.53
CA LYS A 40 10.30 -1.89 14.87
C LYS A 40 9.82 -1.69 13.42
N GLU A 41 9.58 -2.78 12.69
CA GLU A 41 9.05 -2.73 11.33
C GLU A 41 7.64 -2.12 11.29
N CYS A 42 6.75 -2.52 12.20
CA CYS A 42 5.42 -1.93 12.34
C CYS A 42 5.48 -0.42 12.56
N LYS A 43 6.43 0.06 13.38
CA LYS A 43 6.64 1.49 13.61
C LYS A 43 7.07 2.22 12.34
N ILE A 44 7.98 1.64 11.56
CA ILE A 44 8.42 2.22 10.27
C ILE A 44 7.24 2.30 9.31
N ILE A 45 6.49 1.20 9.12
CA ILE A 45 5.31 1.15 8.25
C ILE A 45 4.28 2.22 8.66
N LYS A 46 4.00 2.34 9.96
CA LYS A 46 3.07 3.33 10.51
C LYS A 46 3.52 4.76 10.17
N ILE A 47 4.80 5.09 10.37
CA ILE A 47 5.35 6.40 10.02
C ILE A 47 5.20 6.67 8.52
N THR A 48 5.55 5.71 7.67
CA THR A 48 5.43 5.85 6.21
C THR A 48 3.97 6.07 5.78
N ILE A 49 3.01 5.33 6.36
CA ILE A 49 1.58 5.50 6.10
C ILE A 49 1.11 6.91 6.48
N TYR A 50 1.45 7.40 7.67
CA TYR A 50 1.08 8.74 8.10
C TYR A 50 1.76 9.83 7.27
N ALA A 51 3.01 9.63 6.83
CA ALA A 51 3.69 10.56 5.93
C ALA A 51 2.96 10.66 4.58
N ASN A 52 2.58 9.54 3.98
CA ASN A 52 1.78 9.52 2.75
C ASN A 52 0.41 10.18 2.92
N LEU A 53 -0.26 9.92 4.06
CA LEU A 53 -1.54 10.53 4.39
C LEU A 53 -1.41 12.06 4.53
N GLY A 54 -0.46 12.51 5.34
CA GLY A 54 -0.21 13.94 5.56
C GLY A 54 0.15 14.66 4.26
N MET A 55 1.01 14.07 3.44
CA MET A 55 1.38 14.65 2.16
C MET A 55 0.19 14.71 1.19
N SER A 56 -0.61 13.66 1.11
CA SER A 56 -1.79 13.66 0.22
C SER A 56 -2.86 14.65 0.67
N LEU A 57 -3.02 14.85 1.98
CA LEU A 57 -3.92 15.88 2.53
C LEU A 57 -3.40 17.28 2.20
N LEU A 58 -2.11 17.55 2.40
CA LEU A 58 -1.49 18.83 2.03
C LEU A 58 -1.64 19.13 0.55
N THR A 59 -1.39 18.13 -0.32
CA THR A 59 -1.62 18.26 -1.76
C THR A 59 -3.10 18.54 -2.04
N SER A 60 -4.04 17.78 -1.45
CA SER A 60 -5.49 17.99 -1.67
C SER A 60 -5.96 19.38 -1.23
N ILE A 61 -5.49 19.87 -0.09
CA ILE A 61 -5.77 21.22 0.41
C ILE A 61 -5.21 22.28 -0.55
N SER A 62 -4.04 22.04 -1.15
CA SER A 62 -3.47 22.98 -2.13
C SER A 62 -4.33 23.14 -3.40
N PHE A 63 -5.22 22.20 -3.72
CA PHE A 63 -6.15 22.30 -4.85
C PHE A 63 -7.51 22.91 -4.47
N MET A 64 -7.72 23.28 -3.22
CA MET A 64 -8.92 24.00 -2.81
C MET A 64 -8.94 25.42 -3.39
N PRO A 65 -10.13 26.00 -3.60
CA PRO A 65 -10.32 27.26 -4.33
C PRO A 65 -9.86 28.53 -3.58
N PHE A 66 -9.03 28.36 -2.53
CA PHE A 66 -8.53 29.48 -1.73
C PHE A 66 -7.29 30.13 -2.33
N ILE A 67 -6.60 29.43 -3.24
CA ILE A 67 -5.30 29.85 -3.75
C ILE A 67 -5.44 30.69 -5.04
N GLY A 68 -6.57 30.61 -5.75
CA GLY A 68 -6.82 31.27 -7.03
C GLY A 68 -6.08 30.59 -8.19
N ASP A 69 -6.55 30.75 -9.43
CA ASP A 69 -6.02 30.15 -10.69
C ASP A 69 -6.57 28.76 -11.08
N GLU A 70 -7.64 28.31 -10.42
CA GLU A 70 -8.18 26.96 -10.55
C GLU A 70 -8.78 26.66 -11.94
N ALA A 71 -9.22 27.69 -12.66
CA ALA A 71 -9.76 27.58 -14.01
C ALA A 71 -8.76 26.99 -15.02
N HIS A 72 -7.45 27.06 -14.75
CA HIS A 72 -6.42 26.45 -15.59
C HIS A 72 -6.31 24.92 -15.43
N PHE A 73 -6.86 24.38 -14.34
CA PHE A 73 -6.74 22.96 -13.98
C PHE A 73 -8.05 22.21 -14.07
N ASN A 74 -9.15 22.91 -13.77
CA ASN A 74 -10.44 22.29 -13.57
C ASN A 74 -11.25 22.39 -14.86
N LEU A 75 -11.01 21.48 -15.81
CA LEU A 75 -11.70 21.43 -17.10
C LEU A 75 -13.24 21.52 -16.97
N PRO A 76 -13.90 20.86 -15.98
CA PRO A 76 -15.33 21.04 -15.80
C PRO A 76 -15.73 22.47 -15.42
N GLU A 77 -14.91 23.17 -14.62
CA GLU A 77 -15.15 24.58 -14.27
C GLU A 77 -15.04 25.47 -15.52
N PHE A 78 -14.01 25.24 -16.35
CA PHE A 78 -13.84 25.95 -17.63
C PHE A 78 -15.02 25.72 -18.59
N LEU A 79 -15.47 24.47 -18.75
CA LEU A 79 -16.59 24.13 -19.63
C LEU A 79 -17.90 24.76 -19.14
N VAL A 80 -18.15 24.75 -17.84
CA VAL A 80 -19.37 25.31 -17.25
C VAL A 80 -19.36 26.84 -17.34
N GLU A 81 -18.21 27.48 -17.11
CA GLU A 81 -18.06 28.91 -17.32
C GLU A 81 -18.34 29.31 -18.78
N LYS A 82 -17.92 28.47 -19.74
CA LYS A 82 -18.11 28.73 -21.17
C LYS A 82 -19.54 28.48 -21.66
N TYR A 83 -20.22 27.43 -21.17
CA TYR A 83 -21.48 26.95 -21.76
C TYR A 83 -22.71 27.07 -20.84
N ASN A 84 -22.54 27.18 -19.52
CA ASN A 84 -23.66 27.32 -18.57
C ASN A 84 -23.25 28.12 -17.32
N PRO A 85 -23.13 29.46 -17.41
CA PRO A 85 -22.63 30.29 -16.32
C PRO A 85 -23.51 30.21 -15.05
N TYR A 86 -24.82 29.96 -15.19
CA TYR A 86 -25.74 29.80 -14.06
C TYR A 86 -25.45 28.53 -13.23
N GLY A 87 -24.84 27.51 -13.82
CA GLY A 87 -24.45 26.26 -13.15
C GLY A 87 -23.11 26.31 -12.42
N LYS A 88 -22.34 27.42 -12.54
CA LYS A 88 -20.96 27.53 -12.04
C LYS A 88 -20.86 27.26 -10.54
N GLY A 89 -21.75 27.85 -9.73
CA GLY A 89 -21.72 27.69 -8.27
C GLY A 89 -21.92 26.23 -7.83
N PHE A 90 -22.87 25.53 -8.45
CA PHE A 90 -23.16 24.12 -8.15
C PHE A 90 -21.96 23.22 -8.49
N ILE A 91 -21.42 23.33 -9.71
CA ILE A 91 -20.29 22.51 -10.16
C ILE A 91 -19.05 22.77 -9.31
N ARG A 92 -18.84 24.02 -8.91
CA ARG A 92 -17.75 24.41 -8.03
C ARG A 92 -17.83 23.69 -6.68
N VAL A 93 -19.00 23.72 -6.04
CA VAL A 93 -19.23 23.01 -4.77
C VAL A 93 -18.99 21.50 -4.95
N VAL A 94 -19.59 20.91 -5.97
CA VAL A 94 -19.44 19.48 -6.27
C VAL A 94 -17.97 19.11 -6.44
N ASN A 95 -17.24 19.75 -7.37
CA ASN A 95 -15.85 19.41 -7.65
C ASN A 95 -14.97 19.53 -6.41
N TYR A 96 -15.05 20.64 -5.68
CA TYR A 96 -14.17 20.85 -4.51
C TYR A 96 -14.51 19.93 -3.33
N SER A 97 -15.79 19.55 -3.16
CA SER A 97 -16.16 18.52 -2.19
C SER A 97 -15.54 17.15 -2.51
N PHE A 98 -15.32 16.84 -3.80
CA PHE A 98 -14.72 15.56 -4.21
C PHE A 98 -13.18 15.53 -4.20
N ILE A 99 -12.48 16.67 -4.16
CA ILE A 99 -11.00 16.69 -4.17
C ILE A 99 -10.39 15.89 -3.00
N PRO A 100 -10.81 16.06 -1.74
CA PRO A 100 -10.30 15.26 -0.63
C PRO A 100 -10.61 13.77 -0.77
N LEU A 101 -11.78 13.45 -1.34
CA LEU A 101 -12.17 12.07 -1.64
C LEU A 101 -11.23 11.44 -2.67
N PHE A 102 -10.83 12.16 -3.72
CA PHE A 102 -9.84 11.67 -4.69
C PHE A 102 -8.49 11.37 -4.03
N GLY A 103 -7.97 12.29 -3.21
CA GLY A 103 -6.72 12.09 -2.47
C GLY A 103 -6.78 10.86 -1.56
N TYR A 104 -7.90 10.66 -0.85
CA TYR A 104 -8.12 9.47 -0.03
C TYR A 104 -8.18 8.19 -0.88
N THR A 105 -8.95 8.19 -1.97
CA THR A 105 -9.17 7.01 -2.83
C THR A 105 -7.87 6.50 -3.44
N LEU A 106 -6.93 7.40 -3.76
CA LEU A 106 -5.60 7.04 -4.28
C LEU A 106 -4.69 6.39 -3.21
N LEU A 107 -4.87 6.72 -1.93
CA LEU A 107 -4.07 6.16 -0.83
C LEU A 107 -4.56 4.79 -0.37
N VAL A 108 -5.85 4.50 -0.50
CA VAL A 108 -6.39 3.25 0.03
C VAL A 108 -5.72 2.00 -0.56
N PRO A 109 -5.50 1.90 -1.89
CA PRO A 109 -4.79 0.77 -2.48
C PRO A 109 -3.36 0.63 -1.93
N LEU A 110 -2.65 1.74 -1.70
CA LEU A 110 -1.32 1.73 -1.08
C LEU A 110 -1.37 1.13 0.33
N PHE A 111 -2.34 1.56 1.16
CA PHE A 111 -2.47 1.06 2.53
C PHE A 111 -2.77 -0.43 2.57
N PHE A 112 -3.64 -0.92 1.68
CA PHE A 112 -3.92 -2.35 1.58
C PHE A 112 -2.69 -3.14 1.14
N CYS A 113 -2.02 -2.72 0.06
CA CYS A 113 -0.80 -3.36 -0.41
C CYS A 113 0.26 -3.43 0.70
N THR A 114 0.55 -2.29 1.34
CA THR A 114 1.53 -2.24 2.44
C THR A 114 1.12 -3.10 3.61
N HIS A 115 -0.15 -3.09 4.01
CA HIS A 115 -0.63 -3.92 5.11
C HIS A 115 -0.48 -5.42 4.80
N TYR A 116 -0.93 -5.88 3.64
CA TYR A 116 -0.91 -7.29 3.27
C TYR A 116 0.50 -7.82 3.11
N VAL A 117 1.34 -7.09 2.37
CA VAL A 117 2.73 -7.49 2.18
C VAL A 117 3.48 -7.54 3.51
N SER A 118 3.24 -6.56 4.38
CA SER A 118 3.85 -6.56 5.72
C SER A 118 3.36 -7.73 6.57
N HIS A 119 2.07 -8.07 6.50
CA HIS A 119 1.54 -9.21 7.22
C HIS A 119 2.16 -10.54 6.73
N ILE A 120 2.22 -10.75 5.41
CA ILE A 120 2.88 -11.94 4.83
C ILE A 120 4.34 -12.00 5.27
N LYS A 121 5.07 -10.88 5.19
CA LYS A 121 6.45 -10.78 5.68
C LYS A 121 6.55 -11.21 7.15
N PHE A 122 5.68 -10.73 8.02
CA PHE A 122 5.71 -11.10 9.43
C PHE A 122 5.43 -12.59 9.64
N GLN A 123 4.51 -13.19 8.89
CA GLN A 123 4.26 -14.64 8.97
C GLN A 123 5.49 -15.46 8.51
N ILE A 124 6.19 -15.02 7.47
CA ILE A 124 7.44 -15.65 7.01
C ILE A 124 8.54 -15.51 8.09
N MET A 125 8.70 -14.32 8.66
CA MET A 125 9.66 -14.08 9.74
C MET A 125 9.38 -14.97 10.96
N LEU A 126 8.10 -15.11 11.35
CA LEU A 126 7.68 -16.02 12.42
C LEU A 126 8.02 -17.47 12.10
N LEU A 127 7.68 -17.94 10.89
CA LEU A 127 7.98 -19.29 10.43
C LEU A 127 9.49 -19.58 10.47
N ASN A 128 10.32 -18.67 9.97
CA ASN A 128 11.78 -18.80 10.01
C ASN A 128 12.31 -18.84 11.45
N GLY A 129 11.76 -18.01 12.34
CA GLY A 129 12.08 -18.04 13.77
C GLY A 129 11.73 -19.38 14.43
N PHE A 130 10.57 -19.96 14.07
CA PHE A 130 10.18 -21.28 14.55
C PHE A 130 11.10 -22.39 14.04
N LEU A 131 11.45 -22.39 12.76
CA LEU A 131 12.37 -23.37 12.18
C LEU A 131 13.74 -23.33 12.86
N LYS A 132 14.26 -22.13 13.10
CA LYS A 132 15.53 -21.95 13.83
C LYS A 132 15.49 -22.57 15.23
N LYS A 133 14.41 -22.34 15.99
CA LYS A 133 14.24 -22.94 17.33
C LYS A 133 14.16 -24.47 17.29
N ILE A 134 13.50 -25.04 16.29
CA ILE A 134 13.43 -26.50 16.12
C ILE A 134 14.84 -27.08 15.89
N ASN A 135 15.69 -26.37 15.16
CA ASN A 135 17.06 -26.81 14.88
C ASN A 135 18.00 -26.71 16.11
N GLU A 136 17.72 -25.80 17.04
CA GLU A 136 18.57 -25.53 18.22
C GLU A 136 18.27 -26.42 19.44
N GLU A 137 17.04 -26.96 19.56
CA GLU A 137 16.62 -27.74 20.71
C GLU A 137 16.83 -29.24 20.46
N GLY A 138 17.68 -29.98 21.20
CA GLY A 138 17.54 -31.44 21.39
C GLY A 138 18.62 -32.37 20.81
N SER A 139 18.61 -33.64 21.25
CA SER A 139 19.49 -34.72 20.75
C SER A 139 18.78 -35.54 19.68
N ILE A 140 19.39 -35.64 18.49
CA ILE A 140 18.86 -36.36 17.32
C ILE A 140 18.57 -37.84 17.64
N LEU A 141 19.19 -38.40 18.69
CA LEU A 141 19.07 -39.81 19.06
C LEU A 141 17.80 -40.13 19.89
N ASP A 142 17.05 -39.14 20.38
CA ASP A 142 15.81 -39.39 21.12
C ASP A 142 14.58 -39.53 20.17
N GLY A 143 13.99 -40.73 20.13
CA GLY A 143 12.81 -41.01 19.32
C GLY A 143 11.56 -40.20 19.71
N ARG A 144 11.41 -39.76 20.97
CA ARG A 144 10.29 -38.87 21.36
C ARG A 144 10.52 -37.47 20.80
N TYR A 145 11.74 -36.98 20.88
CA TYR A 145 12.15 -35.71 20.31
C TYR A 145 11.92 -35.69 18.79
N GLN A 146 12.36 -36.72 18.05
CA GLN A 146 12.10 -36.83 16.61
C GLN A 146 10.60 -36.78 16.26
N LYS A 147 9.74 -37.42 17.07
CA LYS A 147 8.29 -37.38 16.86
C LYS A 147 7.70 -35.97 17.07
N ILE A 148 8.22 -35.22 18.03
CA ILE A 148 7.83 -33.83 18.28
C ILE A 148 8.31 -32.94 17.12
N VAL A 149 9.56 -33.08 16.69
CA VAL A 149 10.13 -32.35 15.56
C VAL A 149 9.35 -32.62 14.28
N SER A 150 9.02 -33.89 13.99
CA SER A 150 8.20 -34.27 12.83
C SER A 150 6.83 -33.56 12.83
N LYS A 151 6.14 -33.51 13.97
CA LYS A 151 4.87 -32.77 14.10
C LYS A 151 5.06 -31.26 13.87
N LYS A 152 6.09 -30.65 14.46
CA LYS A 152 6.38 -29.22 14.30
C LYS A 152 6.73 -28.89 12.84
N LEU A 153 7.55 -29.70 12.17
CA LEU A 153 7.88 -29.55 10.74
C LEU A 153 6.64 -29.68 9.84
N LYS A 154 5.77 -30.66 10.12
CA LYS A 154 4.51 -30.81 9.36
C LYS A 154 3.65 -29.54 9.47
N LEU A 155 3.57 -28.94 10.65
CA LEU A 155 2.88 -27.66 10.85
C LEU A 155 3.55 -26.51 10.07
N CYS A 156 4.89 -26.42 10.10
CA CYS A 156 5.65 -25.44 9.33
C CYS A 156 5.38 -25.53 7.83
N VAL A 157 5.36 -26.75 7.27
CA VAL A 157 5.04 -26.99 5.86
C VAL A 157 3.60 -26.59 5.54
N GLN A 158 2.64 -26.92 6.41
CA GLN A 158 1.25 -26.50 6.24
C GLN A 158 1.10 -24.98 6.24
N LEU A 159 1.80 -24.29 7.16
CA LEU A 159 1.80 -22.83 7.24
C LEU A 159 2.45 -22.21 6.01
N HIS A 160 3.61 -22.71 5.58
CA HIS A 160 4.29 -22.26 4.38
C HIS A 160 3.39 -22.37 3.13
N ASN A 161 2.74 -23.53 2.94
CA ASN A 161 1.82 -23.75 1.82
C ASN A 161 0.62 -22.79 1.87
N ARG A 162 0.10 -22.48 3.07
CA ARG A 162 -0.98 -21.50 3.24
C ARG A 162 -0.50 -20.08 2.90
N ILE A 163 0.68 -19.68 3.36
CA ILE A 163 1.29 -18.38 3.03
C ILE A 163 1.50 -18.25 1.53
N LYS A 164 2.04 -19.29 0.88
CA LYS A 164 2.28 -19.30 -0.57
C LYS A 164 1.00 -19.10 -1.37
N ARG A 165 -0.08 -19.82 -1.05
CA ARG A 165 -1.38 -19.65 -1.72
C ARG A 165 -1.91 -18.23 -1.61
N ILE A 166 -1.80 -17.64 -0.42
CA ILE A 166 -2.30 -16.28 -0.18
C ILE A 166 -1.41 -15.24 -0.87
N LEU A 167 -0.09 -15.47 -0.92
CA LEU A 167 0.82 -14.65 -1.70
C LEU A 167 0.42 -14.66 -3.19
N GLU A 168 0.12 -15.83 -3.76
CA GLU A 168 -0.35 -15.96 -5.14
C GLU A 168 -1.66 -15.18 -5.36
N GLU A 169 -2.65 -15.31 -4.47
CA GLU A 169 -3.91 -14.55 -4.53
C GLU A 169 -3.67 -13.02 -4.46
N VAL A 170 -2.81 -12.58 -3.55
CA VAL A 170 -2.45 -11.15 -3.41
C VAL A 170 -1.75 -10.64 -4.67
N MET A 171 -0.85 -11.42 -5.27
CA MET A 171 -0.15 -11.03 -6.49
C MET A 171 -1.09 -10.90 -7.69
N VAL A 172 -2.09 -11.79 -7.82
CA VAL A 172 -3.10 -11.70 -8.89
C VAL A 172 -3.89 -10.39 -8.81
N ILE A 173 -4.20 -9.92 -7.60
CA ILE A 173 -4.94 -8.68 -7.38
C ILE A 173 -4.02 -7.45 -7.52
N ASN A 174 -2.80 -7.51 -6.98
CA ASN A 174 -1.89 -6.37 -6.94
C ASN A 174 -1.20 -6.09 -8.27
N ASN A 175 -0.97 -7.10 -9.12
CA ASN A 175 -0.30 -6.90 -10.41
C ASN A 175 -1.03 -5.91 -11.34
N PRO A 176 -2.33 -6.09 -11.67
CA PRO A 176 -3.04 -5.16 -12.54
C PRO A 176 -3.16 -3.76 -11.90
N LEU A 177 -3.33 -3.70 -10.58
CA LEU A 177 -3.35 -2.45 -9.82
C LEU A 177 -1.99 -1.73 -9.92
N GLY A 178 -0.88 -2.45 -9.78
CA GLY A 178 0.47 -1.91 -9.92
C GLY A 178 0.73 -1.35 -11.32
N ILE A 179 0.32 -2.07 -12.36
CA ILE A 179 0.42 -1.60 -13.76
C ILE A 179 -0.39 -0.30 -13.95
N LEU A 180 -1.63 -0.27 -13.44
CA LEU A 180 -2.48 0.92 -13.50
C LEU A 180 -1.83 2.10 -12.76
N MET A 181 -1.28 1.86 -11.57
CA MET A 181 -0.61 2.88 -10.76
C MET A 181 0.63 3.44 -11.46
N ILE A 182 1.44 2.60 -12.12
CA ILE A 182 2.58 3.05 -12.92
C ILE A 182 2.11 3.95 -14.05
N PHE A 183 1.12 3.51 -14.83
CA PHE A 183 0.58 4.28 -15.94
C PHE A 183 0.04 5.66 -15.50
N VAL A 184 -0.77 5.69 -14.44
CA VAL A 184 -1.31 6.93 -13.86
C VAL A 184 -0.18 7.82 -13.33
N SER A 185 0.81 7.24 -12.65
CA SER A 185 1.96 7.99 -12.13
C SER A 185 2.76 8.65 -13.24
N THR A 186 3.00 7.95 -14.36
CA THR A 186 3.72 8.51 -15.52
C THR A 186 2.95 9.67 -16.14
N LEU A 187 1.63 9.53 -16.34
CA LEU A 187 0.81 10.61 -16.87
C LEU A 187 0.82 11.84 -15.96
N LEU A 188 0.71 11.64 -14.64
CA LEU A 188 0.75 12.72 -13.66
C LEU A 188 2.12 13.39 -13.61
N PHE A 189 3.20 12.61 -13.71
CA PHE A 189 4.55 13.16 -13.75
C PHE A 189 4.75 14.04 -14.99
N VAL A 190 4.40 13.56 -16.18
CA VAL A 190 4.49 14.32 -17.43
C VAL A 190 3.63 15.59 -17.35
N SER A 191 2.41 15.48 -16.83
CA SER A 191 1.52 16.63 -16.66
C SER A 191 2.12 17.67 -15.71
N ALA A 192 2.57 17.25 -14.52
CA ALA A 192 3.18 18.16 -13.55
C ALA A 192 4.46 18.82 -14.09
N ALA A 193 5.31 18.07 -14.79
CA ALA A 193 6.50 18.59 -15.43
C ALA A 193 6.17 19.64 -16.49
N TYR A 194 5.15 19.40 -17.32
CA TYR A 194 4.69 20.37 -18.32
C TYR A 194 4.28 21.70 -17.68
N PHE A 195 3.50 21.67 -16.61
CA PHE A 195 3.08 22.89 -15.90
C PHE A 195 4.27 23.65 -15.32
N ILE A 196 5.21 22.95 -14.68
CA ILE A 196 6.41 23.54 -14.08
C ILE A 196 7.29 24.19 -15.16
N ILE A 197 7.56 23.49 -16.27
CA ILE A 197 8.41 23.98 -17.36
C ILE A 197 7.75 25.16 -18.09
N SER A 198 6.43 25.09 -18.31
CA SER A 198 5.67 26.13 -19.02
C SER A 198 5.46 27.40 -18.18
N ASN A 199 5.80 27.35 -16.88
CA ASN A 199 5.72 28.46 -15.93
C ASN A 199 4.37 29.20 -15.96
N ILE A 200 3.27 28.45 -16.00
CA ILE A 200 1.91 29.00 -16.15
C ILE A 200 1.58 29.98 -15.02
N SER A 201 1.90 29.62 -13.77
CA SER A 201 1.75 30.49 -12.60
C SER A 201 2.62 29.97 -11.44
N THR A 202 3.11 30.87 -10.58
CA THR A 202 3.89 30.45 -9.39
C THR A 202 3.08 29.55 -8.45
N ARG A 203 1.77 29.83 -8.29
CA ARG A 203 0.87 29.05 -7.42
C ARG A 203 0.59 27.68 -8.02
N SER A 204 0.33 27.65 -9.32
CA SER A 204 0.20 26.47 -10.16
C SER A 204 1.41 25.54 -10.03
N ASN A 205 2.61 26.08 -10.21
CA ASN A 205 3.87 25.32 -10.12
C ASN A 205 4.06 24.74 -8.71
N PHE A 206 3.77 25.51 -7.66
CA PHE A 206 3.84 25.03 -6.28
C PHE A 206 2.95 23.81 -6.04
N ARG A 207 1.68 23.83 -6.51
CA ARG A 207 0.79 22.66 -6.42
C ARG A 207 1.37 21.45 -7.14
N MET A 208 1.94 21.65 -8.33
CA MET A 208 2.56 20.56 -9.10
C MET A 208 3.79 19.97 -8.39
N TYR A 209 4.60 20.79 -7.70
CA TYR A 209 5.68 20.27 -6.84
C TYR A 209 5.14 19.41 -5.70
N LEU A 210 4.04 19.81 -5.05
CA LEU A 210 3.40 18.99 -4.01
C LEU A 210 2.84 17.68 -4.57
N VAL A 211 2.27 17.70 -5.77
CA VAL A 211 1.83 16.48 -6.48
C VAL A 211 3.02 15.55 -6.72
N LEU A 212 4.11 16.06 -7.29
CA LEU A 212 5.31 15.26 -7.56
C LEU A 212 5.90 14.67 -6.28
N LEU A 213 5.96 15.45 -5.20
CA LEU A 213 6.45 14.98 -3.90
C LEU A 213 5.57 13.88 -3.31
N ALA A 214 4.24 14.07 -3.33
CA ALA A 214 3.28 13.08 -2.86
C ALA A 214 3.40 11.76 -3.66
N TRP A 215 3.45 11.86 -5.00
CA TRP A 215 3.57 10.70 -5.87
C TRP A 215 4.91 9.99 -5.72
N SER A 216 6.01 10.72 -5.55
CA SER A 216 7.32 10.15 -5.29
C SER A 216 7.31 9.35 -3.98
N LEU A 217 6.67 9.88 -2.94
CA LEU A 217 6.55 9.18 -1.65
C LEU A 217 5.70 7.91 -1.76
N ILE A 218 4.58 7.97 -2.50
CA ILE A 218 3.72 6.81 -2.78
C ILE A 218 4.51 5.75 -3.55
N ALA A 219 5.22 6.15 -4.61
CA ALA A 219 6.01 5.25 -5.44
C ALA A 219 7.14 4.58 -4.64
N VAL A 220 7.89 5.35 -3.84
CA VAL A 220 8.92 4.81 -2.94
C VAL A 220 8.31 3.82 -1.95
N THR A 221 7.15 4.14 -1.37
CA THR A 221 6.46 3.25 -0.42
C THR A 221 6.03 1.95 -1.10
N PHE A 222 5.50 2.03 -2.32
CA PHE A 222 5.08 0.86 -3.09
C PHE A 222 6.28 -0.01 -3.47
N CYS A 223 7.33 0.58 -4.05
CA CYS A 223 8.54 -0.12 -4.45
C CYS A 223 9.26 -0.77 -3.26
N THR A 224 9.41 -0.04 -2.14
CA THR A 224 10.04 -0.61 -0.93
C THR A 224 9.21 -1.73 -0.32
N THR A 225 7.88 -1.62 -0.34
CA THR A 225 6.98 -2.69 0.10
C THR A 225 7.15 -3.93 -0.79
N ALA A 226 7.12 -3.76 -2.11
CA ALA A 226 7.28 -4.85 -3.07
C ALA A 226 8.67 -5.52 -2.95
N GLN A 227 9.74 -4.74 -2.90
CA GLN A 227 11.10 -5.23 -2.73
C GLN A 227 11.25 -6.06 -1.45
N ARG A 228 10.69 -5.58 -0.33
CA ARG A 228 10.73 -6.31 0.95
C ARG A 228 10.06 -7.67 0.88
N LEU A 229 9.05 -7.84 0.03
CA LEU A 229 8.42 -9.14 -0.17
C LEU A 229 9.34 -10.06 -0.95
N THR A 230 9.89 -9.57 -2.06
CA THR A 230 10.82 -10.30 -2.91
C THR A 230 12.04 -10.78 -2.12
N ASP A 231 12.64 -9.90 -1.31
CA ASP A 231 13.81 -10.23 -0.48
C ASP A 231 13.52 -11.36 0.53
N GLN A 232 12.29 -11.50 1.01
CA GLN A 232 11.94 -12.54 1.99
C GLN A 232 11.57 -13.87 1.33
N VAL A 233 11.06 -13.82 0.10
CA VAL A 233 10.76 -15.02 -0.69
C VAL A 233 12.03 -15.60 -1.32
N SER A 234 13.00 -14.75 -1.65
CA SER A 234 14.24 -15.16 -2.34
C SER A 234 15.32 -15.72 -1.40
N VAL A 235 15.23 -15.48 -0.09
CA VAL A 235 16.17 -16.08 0.88
C VAL A 235 15.93 -17.58 0.94
N PRO A 236 16.89 -18.41 0.47
CA PRO A 236 16.78 -19.85 0.63
C PRO A 236 16.75 -20.19 2.12
N ILE A 237 15.92 -21.16 2.49
CA ILE A 237 15.91 -21.70 3.85
C ILE A 237 17.23 -22.44 4.04
N THR A 238 18.23 -21.75 4.57
CA THR A 238 19.54 -22.29 4.98
C THR A 238 19.49 -22.78 6.41
#